data_AF-A0A3C0SW60-F1
#
_entry.id   AF-A0A3C0SW60-F1
#
_cell.length_a   1.000
_cell.length_b   1.000
_cell.length_c   1.000
_cell.angle_alpha   90.00
_cell.angle_beta   90.00
_cell.angle_gamma   90.00
#
_symmetry.space_group_name_H-M   'P 1'
#
loop_
_entity.id
_entity.type
_entity.pdbx_description
1 polymer ?
#
loop_
_entity_poly.entity_id
_entity_poly.type
_entity_poly.pdbx_seq_one_letter_code
_entity_poly.pdbx_strand_id
1 'polypeptide(L)'
;MKSLYDETSLILMHAAEACGFSENRIEQIKSFALSAGFKRIGIANCIVFSTETRIITDYLSTDFDVFSADCKYGSLRRGDLFGGSGRGSLCNPAGQADYLNEKQTDLNLSLGLCMGHDMIFNSESNAPVTTLFTKDFTNNHNPARAVDEISRRR
;
A
#
# COMPACT_ATOMS: atom_id res chain seq x y z
N MET A 1 -17.80 -17.62 14.61
CA MET A 1 -16.46 -17.00 14.74
C MET A 1 -15.48 -17.53 13.70
N LYS A 2 -15.19 -18.85 13.63
CA LYS A 2 -14.33 -19.41 12.57
C LYS A 2 -14.87 -19.21 11.14
N SER A 3 -16.19 -19.08 10.99
CA SER A 3 -16.87 -18.80 9.71
C SER A 3 -16.55 -17.44 9.08
N LEU A 4 -15.83 -16.55 9.79
CA LEU A 4 -15.44 -15.23 9.28
C LEU A 4 -14.10 -15.24 8.55
N TYR A 5 -13.38 -16.38 8.54
CA TYR A 5 -12.05 -16.50 7.96
C TYR A 5 -12.12 -17.37 6.71
N ASP A 6 -11.77 -16.78 5.58
CA ASP A 6 -11.49 -17.51 4.35
C ASP A 6 -10.07 -18.08 4.34
N GLU A 7 -9.72 -18.82 3.29
CA GLU A 7 -8.41 -19.45 3.13
C GLU A 7 -7.27 -18.41 3.17
N THR A 8 -7.44 -17.29 2.47
CA THR A 8 -6.47 -16.18 2.49
C THR A 8 -6.28 -15.65 3.90
N SER A 9 -7.36 -15.41 4.65
CA SER A 9 -7.29 -14.94 6.04
C SER A 9 -6.54 -15.92 6.94
N LEU A 10 -6.69 -17.23 6.73
CA LEU A 10 -5.97 -18.24 7.49
C LEU A 10 -4.47 -18.21 7.18
N ILE A 11 -4.08 -18.09 5.90
CA ILE A 11 -2.68 -17.94 5.48
C ILE A 11 -2.06 -16.71 6.15
N LEU A 12 -2.76 -15.57 6.11
CA LEU A 12 -2.28 -14.33 6.70
C LEU A 12 -2.13 -14.43 8.23
N MET A 13 -3.10 -15.04 8.92
CA MET A 13 -3.00 -15.25 10.36
C MET A 13 -1.85 -16.19 10.74
N HIS A 14 -1.64 -17.27 9.98
CA HIS A 14 -0.51 -18.17 10.22
C HIS A 14 0.84 -17.48 10.01
N ALA A 15 0.98 -16.67 8.95
CA ALA A 15 2.19 -15.89 8.72
C ALA A 15 2.40 -14.81 9.80
N ALA A 16 1.33 -14.19 10.29
CA ALA A 16 1.42 -13.19 11.35
C ALA A 16 1.96 -13.78 12.67
N GLU A 17 1.53 -14.98 13.05
CA GLU A 17 2.04 -15.67 14.24
C GLU A 17 3.49 -16.15 14.10
N ALA A 18 3.97 -16.36 12.87
CA ALA A 18 5.36 -16.73 12.60
C ALA A 18 6.32 -15.52 12.65
N CYS A 19 5.79 -14.29 12.51
CA CYS A 19 6.59 -13.07 12.54
C CYS A 19 6.93 -12.63 13.97
N GLY A 20 8.21 -12.35 14.23
CA GLY A 20 8.66 -11.81 15.51
C GLY A 20 8.40 -10.31 15.67
N PHE A 21 8.49 -9.83 16.92
CA PHE A 21 8.35 -8.40 17.28
C PHE A 21 9.69 -7.64 17.37
N SER A 22 10.80 -8.28 17.01
CA SER A 22 12.15 -7.69 17.06
C SER A 22 12.56 -6.97 15.77
N GLU A 23 11.78 -7.09 14.71
CA GLU A 23 12.06 -6.55 13.37
C GLU A 23 11.42 -5.16 13.20
N ASN A 24 12.04 -4.31 12.37
CA ASN A 24 11.34 -3.12 11.91
C ASN A 24 10.21 -3.49 10.93
N ARG A 25 9.29 -2.57 10.62
CA ARG A 25 8.11 -2.88 9.80
C ARG A 25 8.45 -3.41 8.40
N ILE A 26 9.54 -2.96 7.78
CA ILE A 26 9.95 -3.41 6.43
C ILE A 26 10.51 -4.83 6.49
N GLU A 27 11.36 -5.11 7.47
CA GLU A 27 11.87 -6.46 7.75
C GLU A 27 10.71 -7.41 8.06
N GLN A 28 9.75 -6.98 8.88
CA GLN A 28 8.57 -7.77 9.22
C GLN A 28 7.72 -8.09 7.98
N ILE A 29 7.54 -7.15 7.04
CA ILE A 29 6.86 -7.43 5.76
C ILE A 29 7.57 -8.53 4.98
N LYS A 30 8.91 -8.47 4.91
CA LYS A 30 9.72 -9.48 4.23
C LYS A 30 9.58 -10.86 4.89
N SER A 31 9.76 -10.94 6.21
CA SER A 31 9.62 -12.18 6.98
C SER A 31 8.19 -12.75 6.90
N PHE A 32 7.18 -11.89 6.92
CA PHE A 32 5.77 -12.25 6.74
C PHE A 32 5.52 -12.86 5.37
N ALA A 33 5.93 -12.17 4.30
CA ALA A 33 5.72 -12.64 2.94
C ALA A 33 6.46 -13.96 2.66
N LEU A 34 7.68 -14.13 3.20
CA LEU A 34 8.42 -15.40 3.14
C LEU A 34 7.64 -16.53 3.84
N SER A 35 7.14 -16.28 5.04
CA SER A 35 6.38 -17.27 5.84
C SER A 35 5.04 -17.64 5.20
N ALA A 36 4.40 -16.68 4.54
CA ALA A 36 3.18 -16.89 3.76
C ALA A 36 3.41 -17.60 2.42
N GLY A 37 4.66 -17.81 2.01
CA GLY A 37 5.02 -18.42 0.73
C GLY A 37 4.82 -17.50 -0.48
N PHE A 38 4.64 -16.20 -0.27
CA PHE A 38 4.42 -15.22 -1.33
C PHE A 38 5.65 -15.07 -2.22
N LYS A 39 5.41 -14.73 -3.48
CA LYS A 39 6.44 -14.58 -4.53
C LYS A 39 6.40 -13.22 -5.19
N ARG A 40 5.22 -12.60 -5.29
CA ARG A 40 5.03 -11.33 -5.98
C ARG A 40 4.53 -10.27 -5.01
N ILE A 41 5.27 -9.17 -4.90
CA ILE A 41 4.89 -8.03 -4.06
C ILE A 41 4.58 -6.82 -4.94
N GLY A 42 3.38 -6.27 -4.78
CA GLY A 42 3.01 -5.01 -5.40
C GLY A 42 3.22 -3.83 -4.47
N ILE A 43 3.55 -2.67 -5.04
CA ILE A 43 3.73 -1.41 -4.32
C ILE A 43 2.91 -0.33 -5.03
N ALA A 44 1.87 0.15 -4.36
CA ALA A 44 1.12 1.32 -4.81
C ALA A 44 1.58 2.54 -4.00
N ASN A 45 2.22 3.50 -4.67
CA ASN A 45 2.81 4.66 -3.99
C ASN A 45 2.26 5.98 -4.51
N CYS A 46 2.28 7.01 -3.65
CA CYS A 46 2.21 8.37 -4.15
C CYS A 46 3.55 8.78 -4.77
N ILE A 47 3.53 9.66 -5.78
CA ILE A 47 4.74 10.17 -6.44
C ILE A 47 5.76 10.79 -5.47
N VAL A 48 5.28 11.34 -4.35
CA VAL A 48 6.15 11.93 -3.32
C VAL A 48 6.96 10.89 -2.53
N PHE A 49 6.57 9.62 -2.59
CA PHE A 49 7.27 8.48 -1.98
C PHE A 49 8.12 7.70 -2.99
N SER A 50 8.46 8.30 -4.14
CA SER A 50 9.21 7.60 -5.21
C SER A 50 10.59 7.14 -4.76
N THR A 51 11.29 7.93 -3.94
CA THR A 51 12.59 7.56 -3.37
C THR A 51 12.49 6.37 -2.43
N GLU A 52 11.57 6.43 -1.47
CA GLU A 52 11.30 5.35 -0.51
C GLU A 52 10.87 4.07 -1.24
N THR A 53 9.99 4.21 -2.23
CA THR A 53 9.52 3.10 -3.07
C THR A 53 10.68 2.42 -3.77
N ARG A 54 11.64 3.17 -4.32
CA ARG A 54 12.82 2.59 -4.96
C ARG A 54 13.66 1.79 -3.98
N ILE A 55 13.96 2.36 -2.80
CA ILE A 55 14.77 1.69 -1.77
C ILE A 55 14.08 0.39 -1.32
N ILE A 56 12.77 0.42 -1.09
CA ILE A 56 11.99 -0.74 -0.66
C ILE A 56 11.93 -1.80 -1.78
N THR A 57 11.75 -1.36 -3.03
CA THR A 57 11.77 -2.24 -4.20
C THR A 57 13.12 -2.97 -4.29
N ASP A 58 14.23 -2.23 -4.20
CA ASP A 58 15.58 -2.80 -4.26
C ASP A 58 15.81 -3.82 -3.12
N TYR A 59 15.35 -3.49 -1.91
CA TYR A 59 15.48 -4.36 -0.73
C TYR A 59 14.66 -5.66 -0.87
N LEU A 60 13.40 -5.57 -1.30
CA LEU A 60 12.50 -6.73 -1.43
C LEU A 60 12.79 -7.58 -2.67
N SER A 61 13.37 -7.00 -3.73
CA SER A 61 13.71 -7.72 -4.97
C SER A 61 14.79 -8.79 -4.78
N THR A 62 15.38 -8.89 -3.58
CA THR A 62 16.29 -9.97 -3.22
C THR A 62 15.60 -11.33 -3.07
N ASP A 63 14.30 -11.35 -2.76
CA ASP A 63 13.54 -12.57 -2.48
C ASP A 63 12.20 -12.67 -3.23
N PHE A 64 11.73 -11.57 -3.83
CA PHE A 64 10.42 -11.47 -4.47
C PHE A 64 10.50 -10.81 -5.85
N ASP A 65 9.53 -11.11 -6.70
CA ASP A 65 9.23 -10.32 -7.89
C ASP A 65 8.45 -9.07 -7.46
N VAL A 66 9.08 -7.90 -7.52
CA VAL A 66 8.48 -6.66 -7.03
C VAL A 66 7.98 -5.78 -8.19
N PHE A 67 6.72 -5.36 -8.10
CA PHE A 67 6.07 -4.47 -9.06
C PHE A 67 5.63 -3.20 -8.37
N SER A 68 5.86 -2.03 -8.97
CA SER A 68 5.38 -0.75 -8.43
C SER A 68 4.54 0.03 -9.44
N ALA A 69 3.56 0.77 -8.93
CA ALA A 69 2.75 1.72 -9.67
C ALA A 69 2.57 2.99 -8.84
N ASP A 70 3.04 4.13 -9.36
CA ASP A 70 2.81 5.41 -8.71
C ASP A 70 1.42 5.98 -9.01
N CYS A 71 1.02 6.99 -8.24
CA CYS A 71 -0.31 7.58 -8.35
C CYS A 71 -0.63 8.28 -9.69
N LYS A 72 0.37 8.48 -10.56
CA LYS A 72 0.21 9.02 -11.91
C LYS A 72 0.07 7.93 -12.97
N TYR A 73 0.29 6.67 -12.61
CA TYR A 73 -0.03 5.54 -13.47
C TYR A 73 -1.50 5.61 -13.90
N GLY A 74 -1.74 5.54 -15.22
CA GLY A 74 -3.09 5.64 -15.79
C GLY A 74 -3.85 6.91 -15.40
N SER A 75 -3.16 8.04 -15.18
CA SER A 75 -3.79 9.26 -14.66
C SER A 75 -5.01 9.68 -15.48
N LEU A 76 -6.09 10.03 -14.79
CA LEU A 76 -7.39 10.31 -15.41
C LEU A 76 -7.57 11.81 -15.61
N ARG A 77 -8.34 12.21 -16.63
CA ARG A 77 -8.75 13.61 -16.73
C ARG A 77 -9.93 13.84 -15.81
N ARG A 78 -9.94 15.00 -15.14
CA ARG A 78 -11.05 15.39 -14.26
C ARG A 78 -12.41 15.33 -14.96
N GLY A 79 -12.48 15.77 -16.22
CA GLY A 79 -13.71 15.76 -17.01
C GLY A 79 -14.27 14.35 -17.27
N ASP A 80 -13.40 13.34 -17.36
CA ASP A 80 -13.81 11.96 -17.63
C ASP A 80 -14.48 11.32 -16.41
N LEU A 81 -14.05 11.69 -15.20
CA LEU A 81 -14.53 11.13 -13.94
C LEU A 81 -15.72 11.88 -13.33
N PHE A 82 -15.68 13.21 -13.37
CA PHE A 82 -16.64 14.06 -12.66
C PHE A 82 -17.51 14.91 -13.60
N GLY A 83 -17.34 14.77 -14.92
CA GLY A 83 -18.00 15.61 -15.91
C GLY A 83 -17.42 17.04 -15.99
N GLY A 84 -17.82 17.75 -17.05
CA GLY A 84 -17.47 19.16 -17.28
C GLY A 84 -16.09 19.38 -17.94
N SER A 85 -15.75 20.65 -18.21
CA SER A 85 -14.52 21.06 -18.90
C SER A 85 -13.29 21.15 -17.97
N GLY A 86 -13.29 20.40 -16.87
CA GLY A 86 -12.27 20.49 -15.83
C GLY A 86 -10.88 20.18 -16.38
N ARG A 87 -9.97 21.16 -16.34
CA ARG A 87 -8.56 20.96 -16.66
C ARG A 87 -7.85 20.35 -15.44
N GLY A 88 -7.06 19.30 -15.65
CA GLY A 88 -6.23 18.68 -14.61
C GLY A 88 -6.21 17.16 -14.66
N SER A 89 -5.03 16.61 -14.36
CA SER A 89 -4.80 15.17 -14.18
C SER A 89 -5.07 14.77 -12.73
N LEU A 90 -5.86 13.72 -12.54
CA LEU A 90 -6.17 13.11 -11.26
C LEU A 90 -5.32 11.85 -11.06
N CYS A 91 -5.07 11.51 -9.80
CA CYS A 91 -4.51 10.20 -9.51
C CYS A 91 -5.54 9.10 -9.83
N ASN A 92 -5.05 7.92 -10.20
CA ASN A 92 -5.91 6.78 -10.52
C ASN A 92 -5.63 5.59 -9.58
N PRO A 93 -6.14 5.61 -8.34
CA PRO A 93 -5.91 4.51 -7.39
C PRO A 93 -6.49 3.17 -7.86
N ALA A 94 -7.63 3.19 -8.57
CA ALA A 94 -8.19 1.98 -9.19
C ALA A 94 -7.26 1.43 -10.27
N GLY A 95 -6.67 2.30 -11.10
CA GLY A 95 -5.67 1.90 -12.10
C GLY A 95 -4.37 1.35 -11.49
N GLN A 96 -3.98 1.83 -10.30
CA GLN A 96 -2.85 1.22 -9.56
C GLN A 96 -3.19 -0.20 -9.12
N ALA A 97 -4.41 -0.43 -8.59
CA ALA A 97 -4.88 -1.76 -8.22
C ALA A 97 -4.98 -2.69 -9.43
N ASP A 98 -5.61 -2.22 -10.51
CA ASP A 98 -5.76 -2.96 -11.76
C ASP A 98 -4.42 -3.43 -12.33
N TYR A 99 -3.42 -2.54 -12.40
CA TYR A 99 -2.07 -2.91 -12.81
C TYR A 99 -1.44 -4.01 -11.93
N LEU A 100 -1.58 -3.91 -10.60
CA LEU A 100 -1.02 -4.92 -9.70
C LEU A 100 -1.80 -6.24 -9.75
N ASN A 101 -3.11 -6.17 -9.98
CA ASN A 101 -3.96 -7.33 -10.23
C ASN A 101 -3.53 -8.06 -11.51
N GLU A 102 -3.19 -7.34 -12.59
CA GLU A 102 -2.64 -7.93 -13.82
C GLU A 102 -1.29 -8.62 -13.59
N LYS A 103 -0.49 -8.16 -12.62
CA LYS A 103 0.75 -8.83 -12.20
C LYS A 103 0.50 -10.01 -11.26
N GLN A 104 -0.74 -10.20 -10.81
CA GLN A 104 -1.16 -11.23 -9.87
C GLN A 104 -0.25 -11.22 -8.63
N THR A 105 -0.13 -10.06 -8.00
CA THR A 105 0.64 -9.93 -6.76
C THR A 105 -0.02 -10.73 -5.65
N ASP A 106 0.79 -11.26 -4.73
CA ASP A 106 0.30 -12.02 -3.56
C ASP A 106 0.05 -11.11 -2.35
N LEU A 107 0.79 -10.00 -2.28
CA LEU A 107 0.68 -8.97 -1.26
C LEU A 107 0.92 -7.59 -1.89
N ASN A 108 0.11 -6.61 -1.50
CA ASN A 108 0.25 -5.24 -1.93
C ASN A 108 0.61 -4.30 -0.76
N LEU A 109 1.56 -3.40 -0.99
CA LEU A 109 1.97 -2.37 -0.04
C LEU A 109 1.39 -1.01 -0.45
N SER A 110 0.67 -0.35 0.46
CA SER A 110 0.22 1.04 0.30
C SER A 110 1.25 2.00 0.89
N LEU A 111 1.85 2.83 0.04
CA LEU A 111 2.91 3.78 0.40
C LEU A 111 2.43 5.22 0.18
N GLY A 112 1.83 5.78 1.23
CA GLY A 112 1.54 7.21 1.31
C GLY A 112 0.54 7.70 0.27
N LEU A 113 -0.43 6.86 -0.09
CA LEU A 113 -1.57 7.27 -0.88
C LEU A 113 -2.37 8.34 -0.14
N CYS A 114 -2.99 9.25 -0.89
CA CYS A 114 -3.83 10.31 -0.31
C CYS A 114 -5.09 9.71 0.31
N MET A 115 -5.67 10.41 1.30
CA MET A 115 -6.95 10.04 1.91
C MET A 115 -8.02 9.77 0.85
N GLY A 116 -8.64 8.60 0.93
CA GLY A 116 -9.67 8.13 0.00
C GLY A 116 -9.09 7.39 -1.21
N HIS A 117 -7.89 7.75 -1.68
CA HIS A 117 -7.21 6.98 -2.73
C HIS A 117 -6.68 5.65 -2.20
N ASP A 118 -6.20 5.64 -0.97
CA ASP A 118 -5.83 4.41 -0.25
C ASP A 118 -7.01 3.46 -0.09
N MET A 119 -8.20 3.98 0.25
CA MET A 119 -9.42 3.21 0.41
C MET A 119 -9.87 2.58 -0.92
N ILE A 120 -9.85 3.37 -2.01
CA ILE A 120 -10.17 2.86 -3.35
C ILE A 120 -9.16 1.77 -3.75
N PHE A 121 -7.87 2.02 -3.59
CA PHE A 121 -6.84 1.03 -3.91
C PHE A 121 -7.04 -0.28 -3.12
N ASN A 122 -7.34 -0.18 -1.81
CA ASN A 122 -7.59 -1.34 -0.96
C ASN A 122 -8.83 -2.13 -1.40
N SER A 123 -9.91 -1.41 -1.77
CA SER A 123 -11.16 -2.02 -2.24
C SER A 123 -11.03 -2.72 -3.59
N GLU A 124 -10.21 -2.19 -4.50
CA GLU A 124 -10.04 -2.72 -5.86
C GLU A 124 -8.89 -3.75 -5.97
N SER A 125 -8.11 -3.94 -4.90
CA SER A 125 -7.00 -4.89 -4.88
C SER A 125 -7.52 -6.32 -4.68
N ASN A 126 -7.14 -7.23 -5.57
CA ASN A 126 -7.41 -8.66 -5.40
C ASN A 126 -6.54 -9.29 -4.32
N ALA A 127 -5.31 -8.79 -4.18
CA ALA A 127 -4.36 -9.21 -3.15
C ALA A 127 -4.66 -8.47 -1.84
N PRO A 128 -4.37 -9.07 -0.66
CA PRO A 128 -4.41 -8.35 0.60
C PRO A 128 -3.45 -7.16 0.57
N VAL A 129 -3.87 -6.06 1.20
CA VAL A 129 -3.11 -4.81 1.25
C VAL A 129 -2.70 -4.50 2.68
N THR A 130 -1.43 -4.14 2.87
CA THR A 130 -0.94 -3.55 4.12
C THR A 130 -0.39 -2.16 3.88
N THR A 131 -0.66 -1.24 4.82
CA THR A 131 -0.17 0.14 4.74
C THR A 131 1.20 0.23 5.40
N LEU A 132 2.21 0.64 4.64
CA LEU A 132 3.56 0.88 5.16
C LEU A 132 3.77 2.35 5.57
N PHE A 133 3.28 3.28 4.76
CA PHE A 133 3.32 4.72 5.07
C PHE A 133 1.94 5.34 4.94
N THR A 134 1.52 6.06 5.97
CA THR A 134 0.37 6.98 5.87
C THR A 134 0.87 8.36 5.52
N LYS A 135 0.22 9.01 4.56
CA LYS A 135 0.61 10.35 4.11
C LYS A 135 0.17 11.41 5.11
N ASP A 136 1.13 11.99 5.81
CA ASP A 136 0.95 13.22 6.60
C ASP A 136 1.95 14.27 6.11
N PHE A 137 1.51 15.23 5.29
CA PHE A 137 2.43 16.26 4.77
C PHE A 137 2.92 17.23 5.84
N THR A 138 2.10 17.50 6.85
CA THR A 138 2.42 18.46 7.92
C THR A 138 3.44 17.91 8.90
N ASN A 139 3.46 16.59 9.11
CA ASN A 139 4.29 15.94 10.12
C ASN A 139 5.37 15.01 9.55
N ASN A 140 5.85 15.26 8.33
CA ASN A 140 6.87 14.44 7.68
C ASN A 140 6.50 12.95 7.66
N HIS A 141 5.25 12.67 7.32
CA HIS A 141 4.66 11.33 7.19
C HIS A 141 4.68 10.51 8.49
N ASN A 142 4.65 11.20 9.64
CA ASN A 142 4.57 10.60 10.97
C ASN A 142 3.31 11.06 11.72
N PRO A 143 2.18 10.33 11.60
CA PRO A 143 0.94 10.67 12.27
C PRO A 143 1.02 10.70 13.81
N ALA A 144 2.01 10.03 14.44
CA ALA A 144 2.17 10.08 15.90
C ALA A 144 2.47 11.51 16.39
N ARG A 145 3.16 12.33 15.58
CA ARG A 145 3.37 13.76 15.90
C ARG A 145 2.07 14.54 15.88
N ALA A 146 1.16 14.25 14.95
CA ALA A 146 -0.15 14.89 14.90
C ALA A 146 -0.97 14.60 16.16
N VAL A 147 -0.88 13.37 16.69
CA VAL A 147 -1.54 12.97 17.96
C VAL A 147 -1.02 13.83 19.11
N ASP A 148 0.29 14.00 19.23
CA ASP A 148 0.90 14.85 20.26
C ASP A 148 0.45 16.31 20.12
N GLU A 149 0.40 16.85 18.91
CA GLU A 149 -0.10 18.21 18.66
C GLU A 149 -1.56 18.38 19.10
N ILE A 150 -2.43 17.45 18.72
CA ILE A 150 -3.85 17.48 19.10
C ILE A 150 -3.99 17.40 20.62
N SER A 151 -3.18 16.57 21.29
CA SER A 151 -3.22 16.42 22.75
C SER A 151 -2.92 17.73 23.50
N ARG A 152 -2.09 18.60 22.92
CA ARG A 152 -1.67 19.88 23.50
C ARG A 152 -2.59 21.06 23.18
N ARG A 153 -3.57 20.87 22.29
CA ARG A 153 -4.60 21.90 21.95
C ARG A 153 -5.72 21.97 22.99
N ARG A 154 -5.64 21.17 24.06
CA ARG A 154 -6.59 21.15 25.18
C ARG A 154 -6.32 22.28 26.15
#